data_AF-A0A6J6E0R8-F1
#
_entry.id   AF-A0A6J6E0R8-F1
#
_cell.length_a   1.000
_cell.length_b   1.000
_cell.length_c   1.000
_cell.angle_alpha   90.00
_cell.angle_beta   90.00
_cell.angle_gamma   90.00
#
_symmetry.space_group_name_H-M   'P 1'
#
loop_
_entity.id
_entity.type
_entity.pdbx_description
1 polymer ?
#
loop_
_entity_poly.entity_id
_entity_poly.type
_entity_poly.pdbx_seq_one_letter_code
_entity_poly.pdbx_strand_id
1 'polypeptide(L)'
;MLDRYRSSGLSPFLAGDAGVDSGLMIAQYTQAALVSENKRLSVPASVDSIPSSAMQEDHVSMGWHAGRKLRKVADNLRRVLAIELVTAARALEMRAPLKPAKVTGEMLSRLRKVVPGVGPDRFLAPELEAAETLLRS
;
A
#
# COMPACT_ATOMS: atom_id res chain seq x y z
N MET A 1 13.05 0.16 -2.19
CA MET A 1 13.02 -0.77 -3.34
C MET A 1 13.02 -0.06 -4.69
N LEU A 2 12.29 1.05 -4.86
CA LEU A 2 12.16 1.72 -6.18
C LEU A 2 13.34 2.64 -6.55
N ASP A 3 14.06 3.15 -5.55
CA ASP A 3 15.30 3.91 -5.75
C ASP A 3 16.46 2.95 -6.09
N ARG A 4 17.09 3.15 -7.25
CA ARG A 4 18.23 2.36 -7.75
C ARG A 4 19.39 2.27 -6.74
N TYR A 5 19.65 3.35 -5.99
CA TYR A 5 20.75 3.37 -5.03
C TYR A 5 20.41 2.70 -3.70
N ARG A 6 19.13 2.38 -3.48
CA ARG A 6 18.60 1.72 -2.28
C ARG A 6 17.93 0.37 -2.59
N SER A 7 18.16 -0.16 -3.78
CA SER A 7 17.54 -1.41 -4.25
C SER A 7 18.53 -2.56 -4.39
N SER A 8 19.83 -2.35 -4.09
CA SER A 8 20.89 -3.36 -4.20
C SER A 8 20.92 -4.02 -5.59
N GLY A 9 21.08 -3.19 -6.62
CA GLY A 9 21.33 -3.64 -8.01
C GLY A 9 20.09 -3.81 -8.89
N LEU A 10 18.89 -3.45 -8.42
CA LEU A 10 17.67 -3.52 -9.25
C LEU A 10 17.50 -2.28 -10.12
N SER A 11 16.79 -2.44 -11.24
CA SER A 11 16.42 -1.32 -12.12
C SER A 11 15.61 -0.26 -11.37
N PRO A 12 15.74 1.03 -11.74
CA PRO A 12 14.92 2.08 -11.14
C PRO A 12 13.44 1.75 -11.32
N PHE A 13 12.65 1.99 -10.27
CA PHE A 13 11.21 1.72 -10.20
C PHE A 13 10.80 0.27 -10.48
N LEU A 14 11.75 -0.68 -10.50
CA LEU A 14 11.50 -2.06 -10.92
C LEU A 14 10.87 -2.13 -12.32
N ALA A 15 11.32 -1.24 -13.20
CA ALA A 15 10.96 -1.23 -14.62
C ALA A 15 11.60 -2.44 -15.34
N GLY A 16 10.86 -3.03 -16.28
CA GLY A 16 11.36 -4.12 -17.13
C GLY A 16 12.45 -3.62 -18.06
N ASP A 17 12.14 -2.58 -18.85
CA ASP A 17 13.11 -1.83 -19.66
C ASP A 17 13.18 -0.36 -19.20
N ALA A 18 14.19 -0.05 -18.37
CA ALA A 18 14.30 1.26 -17.75
C ALA A 18 14.60 2.36 -18.78
N GLY A 19 13.71 3.35 -18.87
CA GLY A 19 13.79 4.46 -19.83
C GLY A 19 12.62 4.45 -20.81
N VAL A 20 12.17 3.26 -21.19
CA VAL A 20 10.92 3.04 -21.95
C VAL A 20 9.75 2.83 -21.00
N ASP A 21 9.92 1.97 -20.00
CA ASP A 21 8.94 1.67 -18.96
C ASP A 21 9.15 2.54 -17.71
N SER A 22 8.04 2.96 -17.10
CA SER A 22 8.01 3.63 -15.79
C SER A 22 7.96 2.64 -14.61
N GLY A 23 7.65 1.36 -14.87
CA GLY A 23 7.56 0.34 -13.84
C GLY A 23 6.54 0.69 -12.77
N LEU A 24 6.96 0.68 -11.50
CA LEU A 24 6.09 0.97 -10.36
C LEU A 24 6.17 2.42 -9.87
N MET A 25 6.68 3.35 -10.68
CA MET A 25 6.82 4.76 -10.29
C MET A 25 5.49 5.36 -9.79
N ILE A 26 4.40 5.21 -10.56
CA ILE A 26 3.09 5.78 -10.20
C ILE A 26 2.43 5.04 -9.03
N ALA A 27 2.71 3.73 -8.85
CA ALA A 27 2.25 3.02 -7.66
C ALA A 27 2.82 3.64 -6.38
N GLN A 28 4.06 4.13 -6.41
CA GLN A 28 4.65 4.88 -5.29
C GLN A 28 3.89 6.19 -4.99
N TYR A 29 3.39 6.87 -6.02
CA TYR A 29 2.65 8.13 -5.85
C TYR A 29 1.33 7.86 -5.14
N THR A 30 0.62 6.80 -5.54
CA THR A 30 -0.58 6.33 -4.85
C THR A 30 -0.27 5.99 -3.39
N GLN A 31 0.80 5.23 -3.13
CA GLN A 31 1.20 4.88 -1.76
C GLN A 31 1.49 6.13 -0.92
N ALA A 32 2.23 7.10 -1.46
CA ALA A 32 2.57 8.34 -0.78
C ALA A 32 1.33 9.18 -0.45
N ALA A 33 0.36 9.26 -1.38
CA ALA A 33 -0.89 9.97 -1.17
C ALA A 33 -1.72 9.33 -0.03
N LEU A 34 -1.85 7.99 -0.02
CA LEU A 34 -2.57 7.25 1.03
C LEU A 34 -1.91 7.43 2.41
N VAL A 35 -0.58 7.38 2.48
CA VAL A 35 0.15 7.63 3.73
C VAL A 35 -0.02 9.07 4.19
N SER A 36 -0.03 10.05 3.27
CA SER A 36 -0.28 11.46 3.60
C SER A 36 -1.70 11.68 4.13
N GLU A 37 -2.71 11.04 3.54
CA GLU A 37 -4.09 11.06 4.04
C GLU A 37 -4.16 10.48 5.46
N ASN A 38 -3.50 9.34 5.70
CA ASN A 38 -3.46 8.72 7.03
C ASN A 38 -2.85 9.66 8.08
N LYS A 39 -1.79 10.41 7.75
CA LYS A 39 -1.22 11.42 8.68
C LYS A 39 -2.26 12.46 9.12
N ARG A 40 -3.15 12.88 8.22
CA ARG A 40 -4.24 13.83 8.56
C ARG A 40 -5.31 13.18 9.42
N LEU A 41 -5.60 11.91 9.17
CA LEU A 41 -6.54 11.13 9.99
C LEU A 41 -5.99 10.77 11.37
N SER A 42 -4.68 10.86 11.61
CA SER A 42 -4.06 10.50 12.90
C SER A 42 -4.19 11.54 14.01
N VAL A 43 -4.78 12.72 13.77
CA VAL A 43 -5.13 13.64 14.88
C VAL A 43 -6.11 12.90 15.80
N PRO A 44 -5.90 12.82 17.12
CA PRO A 44 -6.83 12.12 18.01
C PRO A 44 -8.20 12.83 17.98
N ALA A 45 -9.29 12.09 17.74
CA ALA A 45 -10.63 12.69 17.81
C ALA A 45 -11.06 12.99 19.24
N SER A 46 -10.55 12.21 20.20
CA SER A 46 -10.93 12.28 21.62
C SER A 46 -10.36 13.46 22.40
N VAL A 47 -9.52 14.30 21.77
CA VAL A 47 -9.05 15.55 22.40
C VAL A 47 -9.95 16.74 22.09
N ASP A 48 -10.99 16.51 21.28
CA ASP A 48 -12.02 17.50 20.96
C ASP A 48 -13.32 17.18 21.73
N SER A 49 -14.04 18.22 22.13
CA SER A 49 -15.31 18.13 22.83
C SER A 49 -16.12 19.38 22.55
N ILE A 50 -17.36 19.21 22.10
CA ILE A 50 -18.29 20.30 21.86
C ILE A 50 -19.44 20.13 22.84
N PRO A 51 -19.63 21.06 23.80
CA PRO A 51 -20.74 21.01 24.72
C PRO A 51 -22.07 20.97 24.00
N SER A 52 -22.92 20.09 24.49
CA SER A 52 -24.22 19.72 23.96
C SER A 52 -25.29 20.00 25.02
N SER A 53 -26.57 20.00 24.61
CA SER A 53 -27.70 20.10 25.54
C SER A 53 -27.60 21.27 26.53
N ALA A 54 -27.24 22.47 26.04
CA ALA A 54 -27.06 23.68 26.85
C ALA A 54 -26.14 23.49 28.07
N MET A 55 -24.96 22.87 27.85
CA MET A 55 -23.93 22.55 28.87
C MET A 55 -24.27 21.39 29.81
N GLN A 56 -25.37 20.66 29.61
CA GLN A 56 -25.62 19.42 30.37
C GLN A 56 -24.67 18.28 29.95
N GLU A 57 -24.31 18.25 28.67
CA GLU A 57 -23.34 17.32 28.10
C GLU A 57 -22.09 18.10 27.69
N ASP A 58 -21.35 18.60 28.68
CA ASP A 58 -20.20 19.49 28.48
C ASP A 58 -18.89 18.75 28.14
N HIS A 59 -18.88 17.42 28.26
CA HIS A 59 -17.76 16.56 27.88
C HIS A 59 -18.22 15.35 27.06
N VAL A 60 -17.62 15.16 25.88
CA VAL A 60 -17.89 14.03 24.99
C VAL A 60 -16.61 13.45 24.40
N SER A 61 -16.63 12.16 24.06
CA SER A 61 -15.44 11.42 23.60
C SER A 61 -15.13 11.57 22.12
N MET A 62 -16.08 12.07 21.32
CA MET A 62 -16.03 12.04 19.85
C MET A 62 -15.74 10.63 19.26
N GLY A 63 -16.09 9.56 20.01
CA GLY A 63 -15.69 8.18 19.70
C GLY A 63 -16.16 7.65 18.34
N TRP A 64 -17.32 8.10 17.86
CA TRP A 64 -17.81 7.74 16.52
C TRP A 64 -16.86 8.24 15.41
N HIS A 65 -16.35 9.47 15.54
CA HIS A 65 -15.37 10.02 14.59
C HIS A 65 -14.04 9.28 14.69
N ALA A 66 -13.60 8.89 15.89
CA ALA A 66 -12.42 8.04 16.07
C ALA A 66 -12.56 6.72 15.29
N GLY A 67 -13.71 6.03 15.43
CA GLY A 67 -13.98 4.78 14.73
C GLY A 67 -14.01 4.93 13.20
N ARG A 68 -14.62 5.99 12.68
CA ARG A 68 -14.64 6.27 11.23
C ARG A 68 -13.24 6.54 10.67
N LYS A 69 -12.43 7.30 11.40
CA LYS A 69 -11.03 7.59 11.03
C LYS A 69 -10.20 6.31 11.00
N LEU A 70 -10.32 5.46 12.03
CA LEU A 70 -9.64 4.17 12.08
C LEU A 70 -9.99 3.27 10.90
N ARG A 71 -11.29 3.15 10.57
CA ARG A 71 -11.74 2.33 9.42
C ARG A 71 -11.08 2.77 8.12
N LYS A 72 -11.07 4.08 7.85
CA LYS A 72 -10.44 4.65 6.66
C LYS A 72 -8.92 4.43 6.63
N VAL A 73 -8.24 4.60 7.77
CA VAL A 73 -6.80 4.32 7.90
C VAL A 73 -6.49 2.85 7.61
N ALA A 74 -7.30 1.92 8.11
CA ALA A 74 -7.13 0.49 7.87
C ALA A 74 -7.32 0.11 6.39
N ASP A 75 -8.29 0.72 5.71
CA ASP A 75 -8.48 0.53 4.27
C ASP A 75 -7.31 1.08 3.45
N ASN A 76 -6.83 2.28 3.79
CA ASN A 76 -5.64 2.85 3.17
C ASN A 76 -4.39 1.99 3.43
N LEU A 77 -4.22 1.45 4.64
CA LEU A 77 -3.09 0.58 4.98
C LEU A 77 -3.10 -0.70 4.14
N ARG A 78 -4.27 -1.33 3.93
CA ARG A 78 -4.37 -2.51 3.07
C ARG A 78 -3.90 -2.23 1.65
N ARG A 79 -4.23 -1.07 1.09
CA ARG A 79 -3.76 -0.63 -0.24
C ARG A 79 -2.25 -0.39 -0.27
N VAL A 80 -1.70 0.22 0.78
CA VAL A 80 -0.25 0.40 0.93
C VAL A 80 0.46 -0.96 0.93
N LEU A 81 -0.06 -1.93 1.70
CA LEU A 81 0.49 -3.29 1.75
C LEU A 81 0.32 -4.05 0.43
N ALA A 82 -0.76 -3.81 -0.32
CA ALA A 82 -0.95 -4.39 -1.64
C ALA A 82 0.12 -3.90 -2.63
N ILE A 83 0.41 -2.60 -2.63
CA ILE A 83 1.47 -2.00 -3.45
C ILE A 83 2.84 -2.56 -3.02
N GLU A 84 3.08 -2.68 -1.72
CA GLU A 84 4.31 -3.28 -1.19
C GLU A 84 4.47 -4.74 -1.61
N LEU A 85 3.40 -5.54 -1.55
CA LEU A 85 3.39 -6.93 -1.99
C LEU A 85 3.77 -7.06 -3.47
N VAL A 86 3.16 -6.26 -4.35
CA VAL A 86 3.50 -6.24 -5.78
C VAL A 86 4.95 -5.80 -6.02
N THR A 87 5.40 -4.79 -5.27
CA THR A 87 6.78 -4.29 -5.33
C THR A 87 7.78 -5.36 -4.91
N ALA A 88 7.54 -6.02 -3.78
CA ALA A 88 8.40 -7.07 -3.26
C ALA A 88 8.43 -8.28 -4.20
N ALA A 89 7.29 -8.67 -4.76
CA ALA A 89 7.20 -9.76 -5.73
C ALA A 89 8.02 -9.48 -6.99
N ARG A 90 7.88 -8.29 -7.59
CA ARG A 90 8.72 -7.89 -8.73
C ARG A 90 10.20 -7.86 -8.37
N ALA A 91 10.55 -7.27 -7.24
CA ALA A 91 11.94 -7.20 -6.78
C ALA A 91 12.54 -8.60 -6.58
N LEU A 92 11.75 -9.56 -6.12
CA LEU A 92 12.18 -10.93 -5.92
C LEU A 92 12.44 -11.66 -7.24
N GLU A 93 11.55 -11.51 -8.22
CA GLU A 93 11.70 -12.09 -9.56
C GLU A 93 12.91 -11.53 -10.31
N MET A 94 13.15 -10.22 -10.19
CA MET A 94 14.31 -9.55 -10.79
C MET A 94 15.65 -9.98 -10.18
N ARG A 95 15.63 -10.76 -9.09
CA ARG A 95 16.83 -11.34 -8.47
C ARG A 95 17.09 -12.79 -8.90
N ALA A 96 16.38 -13.30 -9.91
CA ALA A 96 16.68 -14.60 -10.48
C ALA A 96 18.19 -14.74 -10.82
N PRO A 97 18.82 -15.90 -10.55
CA PRO A 97 18.21 -17.19 -10.17
C PRO A 97 18.00 -17.39 -8.65
N LEU A 98 18.14 -16.36 -7.81
CA LEU A 98 17.89 -16.49 -6.37
C LEU A 98 16.44 -16.91 -6.11
N LYS A 99 16.26 -17.83 -5.15
CA LYS A 99 14.95 -18.37 -4.80
C LYS A 99 14.45 -17.80 -3.47
N PRO A 100 13.14 -17.52 -3.35
CA PRO A 100 12.55 -17.11 -2.08
C PRO A 100 12.57 -18.27 -1.08
N ALA A 101 12.41 -17.93 0.21
CA ALA A 101 12.06 -18.93 1.22
C ALA A 101 10.67 -19.54 0.93
N LYS A 102 10.36 -20.69 1.54
CA LYS A 102 9.12 -21.43 1.29
C LYS A 102 7.86 -20.55 1.35
N VAL A 103 7.67 -19.84 2.47
CA VAL A 103 6.46 -19.02 2.72
C VAL A 103 6.38 -17.82 1.76
N THR A 104 7.48 -17.14 1.50
CA THR A 104 7.48 -16.00 0.56
C THR A 104 7.31 -16.45 -0.89
N GLY A 105 7.80 -17.65 -1.24
CA GLY A 105 7.57 -18.28 -2.54
C GLY A 105 6.12 -18.72 -2.76
N GLU A 106 5.47 -19.24 -1.71
CA GLU A 106 4.03 -19.55 -1.73
C GLU A 106 3.20 -18.27 -1.91
N MET A 107 3.56 -17.19 -1.22
CA MET A 107 2.87 -15.90 -1.38
C MET A 107 3.06 -15.31 -2.78
N LEU A 108 4.28 -15.36 -3.33
CA LEU A 108 4.54 -14.97 -4.72
C LEU A 108 3.66 -15.80 -5.68
N SER A 109 3.60 -17.12 -5.48
CA SER A 109 2.81 -18.02 -6.31
C SER A 109 1.30 -17.73 -6.22
N ARG A 110 0.77 -17.35 -5.05
CA ARG A 110 -0.61 -16.88 -4.89
C ARG A 110 -0.85 -15.57 -5.63
N LEU A 111 0.04 -14.60 -5.48
CA LEU A 111 -0.07 -13.31 -6.17
C LEU A 111 -0.06 -13.48 -7.69
N ARG A 112 0.76 -14.37 -8.24
CA ARG A 112 0.88 -14.60 -9.69
C ARG A 112 -0.36 -15.18 -10.35
N LYS A 113 -1.32 -15.69 -9.58
CA LYS A 113 -2.64 -16.09 -10.09
C LYS A 113 -3.52 -14.90 -10.46
N VAL A 114 -3.22 -13.71 -9.92
CA VAL A 114 -4.09 -12.52 -10.04
C VAL A 114 -3.37 -11.26 -10.53
N VAL A 115 -2.04 -11.18 -10.35
CA VAL A 115 -1.20 -10.07 -10.79
C VAL A 115 -0.03 -10.61 -11.63
N PRO A 116 0.16 -10.15 -12.87
CA PRO A 116 1.29 -10.59 -13.70
C PRO A 116 2.65 -10.11 -13.16
N GLY A 117 3.72 -10.80 -13.57
CA GLY A 117 5.10 -10.52 -13.13
C GLY A 117 5.76 -9.30 -13.76
N VAL A 118 7.09 -9.29 -13.69
CA VAL A 118 7.96 -8.33 -14.41
C VAL A 118 7.65 -8.35 -15.90
N GLY A 119 7.63 -7.18 -16.54
CA GLY A 119 7.30 -7.00 -17.95
C GLY A 119 7.06 -5.52 -18.28
N PRO A 120 6.64 -5.21 -19.51
CA PRO A 120 6.39 -3.84 -19.95
C PRO A 120 5.29 -3.17 -19.12
N ASP A 121 5.20 -1.85 -19.23
CA ASP A 121 4.17 -1.06 -18.56
C ASP A 121 2.76 -1.53 -18.93
N ARG A 122 1.89 -1.54 -17.91
CA ARG A 122 0.49 -1.94 -18.00
C ARG A 122 -0.36 -1.01 -17.14
N PHE A 123 -1.67 -1.08 -17.33
CA PHE A 123 -2.60 -0.39 -16.45
C PHE A 123 -2.55 -1.01 -15.05
N LEU A 124 -1.88 -0.33 -14.12
CA LEU A 124 -1.59 -0.86 -12.78
C LEU A 124 -2.80 -0.91 -11.84
N ALA A 125 -3.83 -0.07 -12.04
CA ALA A 125 -4.90 0.06 -11.05
C ALA A 125 -5.66 -1.27 -10.79
N PRO A 126 -6.06 -2.05 -11.81
CA PRO A 126 -6.70 -3.35 -11.60
C PRO A 126 -5.76 -4.37 -10.96
N GLU A 127 -4.45 -4.32 -11.26
CA GLU A 127 -3.46 -5.20 -10.63
C GLU A 127 -3.33 -4.91 -9.13
N LEU A 128 -3.27 -3.63 -8.75
CA LEU A 128 -3.20 -3.22 -7.35
C LEU A 128 -4.50 -3.54 -6.58
N GLU A 129 -5.66 -3.42 -7.22
CA GLU A 129 -6.95 -3.80 -6.64
C GLU A 129 -7.06 -5.33 -6.44
N ALA A 130 -6.57 -6.12 -7.38
CA ALA A 130 -6.50 -7.57 -7.25
C ALA A 130 -5.57 -8.00 -6.09
N ALA A 131 -4.42 -7.33 -5.94
CA ALA A 131 -3.54 -7.53 -4.80
C ALA A 131 -4.19 -7.11 -3.47
N GLU A 132 -4.93 -6.00 -3.43
CA GLU A 132 -5.69 -5.57 -2.24
C GLU A 132 -6.74 -6.63 -1.86
N THR A 133 -7.44 -7.18 -2.84
CA THR A 133 -8.46 -8.23 -2.64
C THR A 133 -7.84 -9.50 -2.09
N LEU A 134 -6.66 -9.91 -2.59
CA LEU A 134 -5.91 -11.05 -2.09
C LEU A 134 -5.49 -10.89 -0.61
N LEU A 135 -5.23 -9.66 -0.15
CA LEU A 135 -4.90 -9.37 1.25
C LEU A 135 -6.14 -9.30 2.17
N ARG A 136 -7.35 -9.31 1.61
CA ARG A 136 -8.60 -9.30 2.36
C ARG A 136 -9.11 -10.71 2.68
N SER A 137 -8.72 -11.71 1.88
CA SER A 137 -9.08 -13.13 2.03
C SER A 137 -8.17 -13.86 3.01
#